data_AF-A0A060CIM8-F1
#
_entry.id   AF-A0A060CIM8-F1
#
_cell.length_a   1.000
_cell.length_b   1.000
_cell.length_c   1.000
_cell.angle_alpha   90.00
_cell.angle_beta   90.00
_cell.angle_gamma   90.00
#
_symmetry.space_group_name_H-M   'P 1'
#
loop_
_entity.id
_entity.type
_entity.pdbx_description
1 polymer ?
#
loop_
_entity_poly.entity_id
_entity_poly.type
_entity_poly.pdbx_seq_one_letter_code
_entity_poly.pdbx_strand_id
1 'polypeptide(L)'
;GAGFYVNATCEPWKQNYQMYDYLVNELTEIVYDLIPNYSGKESIMGHSMGGHGALIVGLKQPERFSAISAFAPILNPSNVP
;
A
#
# COMPACT_ATOMS: atom_id res chain seq x y z
N GLY A 1 -4.82 -11.40 6.53
CA GLY A 1 -4.08 -11.03 7.75
C GLY A 1 -4.06 -9.52 7.91
N ALA A 2 -4.07 -9.00 9.13
CA ALA A 2 -4.06 -7.57 9.41
C ALA A 2 -2.63 -7.01 9.38
N GLY A 3 -2.09 -6.76 8.18
CA GLY A 3 -0.71 -6.28 8.01
C GLY A 3 -0.53 -4.76 8.08
N PHE A 4 -1.63 -3.99 8.12
CA PHE A 4 -1.65 -2.52 8.21
C PHE A 4 -0.82 -1.74 7.17
N TYR A 5 -0.33 -2.42 6.12
CA TYR A 5 0.46 -1.81 5.04
C TYR A 5 1.74 -1.12 5.53
N VAL A 6 2.35 -1.69 6.56
CA VAL A 6 3.64 -1.26 7.12
C VAL A 6 4.72 -2.31 6.89
N ASN A 7 5.96 -1.88 7.07
CA ASN A 7 7.10 -2.76 7.29
C ASN A 7 7.31 -2.90 8.79
N ALA A 8 6.99 -4.07 9.34
CA ALA A 8 7.12 -4.32 10.76
C ALA A 8 8.60 -4.31 11.18
N THR A 9 8.89 -3.66 12.31
CA THR A 9 10.24 -3.57 12.88
C THR A 9 10.45 -4.50 14.08
N CYS A 10 9.36 -5.01 14.67
CA CYS A 10 9.38 -5.83 15.87
C CYS A 10 9.26 -7.32 15.53
N GLU A 11 10.03 -8.16 16.22
CA GLU A 11 9.89 -9.61 16.14
C GLU A 11 8.58 -10.09 16.81
N PRO A 12 7.96 -11.19 16.32
CA PRO A 12 8.38 -12.02 15.17
C PRO A 12 7.90 -11.47 13.81
N TRP A 13 7.15 -10.37 13.81
CA TRP A 13 6.47 -9.85 12.63
C TRP A 13 7.42 -9.34 11.58
N LYS A 14 8.57 -8.77 11.99
CA LYS A 14 9.61 -8.28 11.10
C LYS A 14 10.02 -9.31 10.04
N GLN A 15 9.97 -10.61 10.34
CA GLN A 15 10.32 -11.64 9.37
C GLN A 15 9.42 -11.62 8.12
N ASN A 16 8.11 -11.37 8.25
CA ASN A 16 7.16 -11.60 7.16
C ASN A 16 6.19 -10.43 6.90
N TYR A 17 6.07 -9.46 7.80
CA TYR A 17 5.11 -8.36 7.70
C TYR A 17 5.78 -7.15 7.05
N GLN A 18 6.23 -7.32 5.81
CA GLN A 18 6.85 -6.28 4.97
C GLN A 18 5.87 -5.80 3.89
N MET A 19 4.65 -5.46 4.30
CA MET A 19 3.54 -5.20 3.38
C MET A 19 3.70 -3.90 2.59
N TYR A 20 4.42 -2.92 3.14
CA TYR A 20 4.70 -1.69 2.41
C TYR A 20 5.65 -1.98 1.25
N ASP A 21 6.76 -2.68 1.50
CA ASP A 21 7.72 -3.04 0.45
C ASP A 21 7.12 -4.01 -0.56
N TYR A 22 6.28 -4.95 -0.10
CA TYR A 22 5.55 -5.84 -0.99
C TYR A 22 4.71 -5.07 -2.02
N LEU A 23 3.93 -4.08 -1.58
CA LEU A 23 3.10 -3.29 -2.48
C LEU A 23 3.92 -2.35 -3.37
N VAL A 24 4.90 -1.66 -2.79
CA VAL A 24 5.62 -0.58 -3.47
C VAL A 24 6.65 -1.13 -4.45
N ASN A 25 7.29 -2.26 -4.14
CA ASN A 25 8.39 -2.80 -4.92
C ASN A 25 7.99 -4.13 -5.58
N GLU A 26 7.83 -5.20 -4.79
CA GLU A 26 7.72 -6.57 -5.31
C GLU A 26 6.50 -6.76 -6.22
N LEU A 27 5.30 -6.39 -5.76
CA LEU A 27 4.08 -6.52 -6.54
C LEU A 27 4.13 -5.66 -7.81
N THR A 28 4.81 -4.51 -7.73
CA THR A 28 4.94 -3.60 -8.87
C THR A 28 5.80 -4.24 -9.95
N GLU A 29 6.95 -4.79 -9.59
CA GLU A 29 7.83 -5.52 -10.50
C GLU A 29 7.10 -6.70 -11.16
N ILE A 30 6.36 -7.48 -10.37
CA ILE A 30 5.53 -8.58 -10.88
C ILE A 30 4.50 -8.09 -11.91
N VAL A 31 3.85 -6.94 -11.64
CA VAL A 31 2.85 -6.36 -12.55
C VAL A 31 3.49 -5.91 -13.87
N TYR A 32 4.66 -5.27 -13.82
CA TYR A 32 5.39 -4.85 -15.03
C TYR A 32 5.78 -6.04 -15.91
N ASP A 33 6.17 -7.16 -15.31
CA ASP A 33 6.55 -8.36 -16.04
C ASP A 33 5.35 -9.14 -16.60
N LEU A 34 4.24 -9.20 -15.84
CA LEU A 34 3.10 -10.06 -16.18
C LEU A 34 2.03 -9.37 -17.04
N ILE A 35 1.95 -8.04 -17.05
CA ILE A 35 0.92 -7.31 -17.81
C ILE A 35 1.48 -6.80 -19.15
N PRO A 36 1.08 -7.37 -20.30
CA PRO A 36 1.54 -6.92 -21.60
C PRO A 36 1.15 -5.47 -21.86
N ASN A 37 2.08 -4.67 -22.39
CA ASN A 37 1.87 -3.26 -22.73
C ASN A 37 1.39 -2.41 -21.54
N TYR A 38 1.86 -2.72 -20.33
CA TYR A 38 1.53 -1.94 -19.15
C TYR A 38 1.95 -0.48 -19.33
N SER A 39 1.00 0.44 -19.15
CA SER A 39 1.22 1.87 -19.45
C SER A 39 2.12 2.60 -18.46
N GLY A 40 2.44 1.98 -17.32
CA GLY A 40 3.12 2.61 -16.19
C GLY A 40 2.28 3.63 -15.41
N LYS A 41 1.04 3.91 -15.83
CA LYS A 41 0.14 4.81 -15.11
C LYS A 41 -0.62 4.05 -14.03
N GLU A 42 -0.50 4.54 -12.80
CA GLU A 42 -1.05 3.88 -11.62
C GLU A 42 -2.06 4.76 -10.89
N SER A 43 -3.01 4.12 -10.22
CA SER A 43 -3.89 4.74 -9.23
C SER A 43 -4.10 3.75 -8.11
N ILE A 44 -4.33 4.25 -6.90
CA ILE A 44 -4.49 3.41 -5.71
C ILE A 44 -5.80 3.72 -5.00
N MET A 45 -6.49 2.66 -4.59
CA MET A 45 -7.68 2.77 -3.75
C MET A 45 -7.71 1.68 -2.67
N GLY A 46 -8.52 1.90 -1.65
CA GLY A 46 -8.80 0.86 -0.68
C GLY A 46 -10.00 1.16 0.22
N HIS A 47 -10.37 0.16 1.03
CA HIS A 47 -11.47 0.25 2.00
C HIS A 47 -10.96 0.02 3.43
N SER A 48 -11.43 0.79 4.43
CA SER A 48 -11.06 0.60 5.85
C SER A 48 -9.53 0.59 6.08
N MET A 49 -8.97 -0.49 6.62
CA MET A 49 -7.51 -0.69 6.71
C MET A 49 -6.84 -0.52 5.34
N GLY A 50 -7.45 -1.02 4.26
CA GLY A 50 -6.97 -0.83 2.89
C GLY A 50 -7.04 0.63 2.43
N GLY A 51 -8.05 1.37 2.89
CA GLY A 51 -8.15 2.81 2.63
C GLY A 51 -7.03 3.58 3.32
N HIS A 52 -6.66 3.18 4.53
CA HIS A 52 -5.45 3.68 5.20
C HIS A 52 -4.20 3.38 4.38
N GLY A 53 -4.02 2.12 3.95
CA GLY A 53 -2.89 1.73 3.10
C GLY A 53 -2.79 2.54 1.81
N ALA A 54 -3.92 2.73 1.12
CA ALA A 54 -3.98 3.51 -0.12
C ALA A 54 -3.54 4.97 0.10
N LEU A 55 -3.99 5.60 1.18
CA LEU A 55 -3.58 6.96 1.53
C LEU A 55 -2.10 7.03 1.91
N ILE A 56 -1.60 6.11 2.76
CA ILE A 56 -0.20 6.12 3.19
C ILE A 56 0.75 5.85 2.02
N VAL A 57 0.50 4.81 1.22
CA VAL A 57 1.33 4.47 0.07
C VAL A 57 1.26 5.58 -0.97
N GLY A 58 0.06 6.07 -1.28
CA GLY A 58 -0.13 7.14 -2.24
C GLY A 58 0.59 8.44 -1.86
N LEU A 59 0.44 8.89 -0.61
CA LEU A 59 1.06 10.14 -0.13
C LEU A 59 2.58 10.04 0.05
N LYS A 60 3.13 8.84 0.30
CA LYS A 60 4.59 8.61 0.34
C LYS A 60 5.22 8.49 -1.04
N GLN A 61 4.42 8.30 -2.09
CA GLN A 61 4.84 8.16 -3.48
C GLN A 61 4.12 9.20 -4.37
N PRO A 62 4.27 10.51 -4.10
CA PRO A 62 3.41 11.55 -4.68
C PRO A 62 3.49 11.64 -6.20
N GLU A 63 4.63 11.30 -6.80
CA GLU A 63 4.84 11.34 -8.25
C GLU A 63 4.38 10.08 -8.98
N ARG A 64 4.02 9.02 -8.24
CA ARG A 64 3.72 7.70 -8.80
C ARG A 64 2.26 7.55 -9.20
N PHE A 65 1.35 7.95 -8.31
CA PHE A 65 -0.08 7.69 -8.49
C PHE A 65 -0.81 8.88 -9.08
N SER A 66 -1.48 8.67 -10.21
CA SER A 66 -2.31 9.71 -10.85
C SER A 66 -3.56 10.05 -10.05
N ALA A 67 -4.03 9.12 -9.20
CA ALA A 67 -5.15 9.34 -8.30
C ALA A 67 -5.05 8.44 -7.07
N ILE A 68 -5.54 8.97 -5.95
CA ILE A 68 -5.67 8.27 -4.67
C ILE A 68 -7.13 8.40 -4.23
N SER A 69 -7.78 7.29 -3.86
CA SER A 69 -9.14 7.30 -3.32
C SER A 69 -9.30 6.29 -2.18
N ALA A 70 -10.33 6.45 -1.36
CA ALA A 70 -10.63 5.50 -0.29
C ALA A 70 -12.10 5.48 0.06
N PHE A 71 -12.60 4.31 0.46
CA PHE A 71 -13.91 4.13 1.08
C PHE A 71 -13.74 3.84 2.58
N ALA A 72 -14.34 4.67 3.42
CA ALA A 72 -14.28 4.55 4.89
C ALA A 72 -12.86 4.27 5.46
N PRO A 73 -11.83 5.06 5.11
CA PRO A 73 -10.45 4.78 5.53
C PRO A 73 -10.24 4.96 7.04
N ILE A 74 -9.29 4.22 7.61
CA ILE A 74 -8.72 4.55 8.93
C ILE A 74 -7.77 5.75 8.76
N LEU A 75 -8.22 6.95 9.16
CA LEU A 75 -7.49 8.19 8.91
C LEU A 75 -6.38 8.48 9.93
N ASN A 76 -6.56 8.07 11.19
CA ASN A 76 -5.61 8.35 12.27
C ASN A 76 -5.34 7.08 13.10
N PRO A 77 -4.57 6.10 12.59
CA PRO A 77 -4.39 4.80 13.23
C PRO A 77 -3.72 4.86 14.62
N SER A 78 -3.12 5.99 15.00
CA SER A 78 -2.55 6.20 16.34
C SER A 78 -3.59 6.70 17.35
N ASN A 79 -4.76 7.16 16.91
CA ASN A 79 -5.80 7.72 17.76
C ASN A 79 -7.19 7.36 17.25
N VAL A 80 -7.46 6.07 17.28
CA VAL A 80 -8.71 5.38 16.90
C VAL A 80 -9.03 4.42 18.06
N PRO A 81 -10.09 3.60 18.01
CA PRO A 81 -9.81 2.19 18.24
C PRO A 81 -8.74 1.70 17.24
#